data_AF-A0A2S9TS48-F1
#
_entry.id   AF-A0A2S9TS48-F1
#
_cell.length_a   1.000
_cell.length_b   1.000
_cell.length_c   1.000
_cell.angle_alpha   90.00
_cell.angle_beta   90.00
_cell.angle_gamma   90.00
#
_symmetry.space_group_name_H-M   'P 1'
#
loop_
_entity.id
_entity.type
_entity.pdbx_description
1 polymer ?
#
loop_
_entity_poly.entity_id
_entity_poly.type
_entity_poly.pdbx_seq_one_letter_code
_entity_poly.pdbx_strand_id
1 'polypeptide(L)'
;MSILKTLPKRIPTNEEGIFYKSIINENNKEIDKIYLIRYRENDNDKLKTIGKYSQGIRINYCKQIRNEIITKLRLGKTPPINVDNKRERYLTLDEINILLNEVKHEEY
;
A
#
# COMPACT_ATOMS: atom_id res chain seq x y z
N MET A 1 -22.09 8.69 -13.72
CA MET A 1 -21.31 7.89 -12.74
C MET A 1 -20.93 6.59 -13.44
N SER A 2 -19.68 6.39 -13.85
CA SER A 2 -19.25 5.18 -14.56
C SER A 2 -19.17 3.98 -13.61
N ILE A 3 -19.79 2.85 -13.97
CA ILE A 3 -19.81 1.64 -13.16
C ILE A 3 -18.45 0.95 -13.24
N LEU A 4 -17.78 0.82 -12.10
CA LEU A 4 -16.52 0.09 -11.99
C LEU A 4 -16.76 -1.26 -11.33
N LYS A 5 -16.18 -2.33 -11.90
CA LYS A 5 -16.31 -3.69 -11.37
C LYS A 5 -14.94 -4.30 -11.15
N THR A 6 -14.76 -4.98 -10.02
CA THR A 6 -13.58 -5.83 -9.78
C THR A 6 -13.80 -7.21 -10.39
N LEU A 7 -12.82 -7.71 -11.14
CA LEU A 7 -12.88 -9.09 -11.61
C LEU A 7 -12.74 -10.09 -10.45
N PRO A 8 -13.51 -11.19 -10.44
CA PRO A 8 -13.44 -12.18 -9.36
C PRO A 8 -12.13 -12.98 -9.40
N LYS A 9 -11.54 -13.14 -10.59
CA LYS A 9 -10.30 -13.89 -10.82
C LYS A 9 -9.11 -13.16 -10.18
N ARG A 10 -8.37 -13.91 -9.34
CA ARG A 10 -7.09 -13.48 -8.78
C ARG A 10 -5.97 -13.85 -9.75
N ILE A 11 -5.12 -12.89 -10.07
CA ILE A 11 -3.96 -13.08 -10.94
C ILE A 11 -2.71 -13.09 -10.04
N PRO A 12 -1.88 -14.15 -10.08
CA PRO A 12 -0.64 -14.20 -9.32
C PRO A 12 0.36 -13.17 -9.87
N THR A 13 1.18 -12.62 -8.99
CA THR A 13 2.34 -11.79 -9.37
C THR A 13 3.62 -12.62 -9.39
N ASN A 14 4.74 -11.99 -9.72
CA ASN A 14 6.07 -12.60 -9.65
C ASN A 14 6.52 -12.90 -8.20
N GLU A 15 5.81 -12.36 -7.19
CA GLU A 15 6.12 -12.56 -5.78
C GLU A 15 5.15 -13.57 -5.14
N GLU A 16 5.71 -14.50 -4.38
CA GLU A 16 4.96 -15.60 -3.78
C GLU A 16 3.89 -15.10 -2.79
N GLY A 17 2.67 -15.61 -2.93
CA GLY A 17 1.57 -15.25 -2.06
C GLY A 17 1.04 -13.83 -2.29
N ILE A 18 1.48 -13.12 -3.34
CA ILE A 18 0.96 -11.82 -3.73
C ILE A 18 0.16 -11.94 -5.02
N PHE A 19 -1.08 -11.44 -4.98
CA PHE A 19 -2.04 -11.50 -6.07
C PHE A 19 -2.60 -10.10 -6.35
N TYR A 20 -3.21 -9.93 -7.51
CA TYR A 20 -4.07 -8.79 -7.77
C TYR A 20 -5.39 -9.20 -8.43
N LYS A 21 -6.39 -8.34 -8.31
CA LYS A 21 -7.60 -8.38 -9.14
C LYS A 21 -7.63 -7.11 -9.98
N SER A 22 -7.89 -7.25 -11.27
CA SER A 22 -8.08 -6.10 -12.15
C SER A 22 -9.42 -5.43 -11.87
N ILE A 23 -9.43 -4.10 -11.84
CA ILE A 23 -10.61 -3.25 -11.83
C ILE A 23 -10.85 -2.86 -13.29
N ILE A 24 -12.03 -3.18 -13.78
CA ILE A 24 -12.44 -2.91 -15.16
C ILE A 24 -13.54 -1.86 -15.20
N ASN A 25 -13.59 -1.13 -16.31
CA ASN A 25 -14.72 -0.27 -16.66
C ASN A 25 -15.80 -1.05 -17.44
N GLU A 26 -16.85 -0.34 -17.84
CA GLU A 26 -17.97 -0.88 -18.64
C GLU A 26 -17.52 -1.45 -20.00
N ASN A 27 -16.40 -0.97 -20.55
CA ASN A 27 -15.82 -1.44 -21.81
C ASN A 27 -14.85 -2.62 -21.63
N ASN A 28 -14.84 -3.27 -20.46
CA ASN A 28 -13.89 -4.34 -20.09
C ASN A 28 -12.41 -3.93 -20.16
N LYS A 29 -12.12 -2.62 -20.18
CA LYS A 29 -10.75 -2.11 -20.11
C LYS A 29 -10.29 -2.09 -18.67
N GLU A 30 -9.12 -2.64 -18.40
CA GLU A 30 -8.48 -2.55 -17.09
C GLU A 30 -8.04 -1.11 -16.81
N ILE A 31 -8.52 -0.56 -15.70
CA ILE A 31 -8.23 0.81 -15.27
C ILE A 31 -7.35 0.87 -14.03
N ASP A 32 -7.38 -0.18 -13.19
CA ASP A 32 -6.68 -0.21 -11.91
C ASP A 32 -6.53 -1.66 -11.44
N LYS A 33 -5.73 -1.87 -10.39
CA LYS A 33 -5.49 -3.18 -9.77
C LYS A 33 -5.68 -3.06 -8.28
N ILE A 34 -6.32 -4.04 -7.66
CA ILE A 34 -6.33 -4.18 -6.20
C ILE A 34 -5.42 -5.35 -5.79
N TYR A 35 -4.44 -5.08 -4.92
CA TYR A 35 -3.49 -6.07 -4.45
C TYR A 35 -4.00 -6.80 -3.21
N LEU A 36 -3.71 -8.09 -3.15
CA LEU A 36 -4.04 -8.98 -2.04
C LEU A 36 -2.81 -9.83 -1.70
N ILE A 37 -2.62 -10.11 -0.42
CA ILE A 37 -1.60 -11.03 0.08
C ILE A 37 -2.25 -12.26 0.72
N ARG A 38 -1.59 -13.41 0.58
CA ARG A 38 -1.91 -14.66 1.25
C ARG A 38 -0.82 -15.01 2.27
N TYR A 39 -1.23 -15.34 3.47
CA TYR A 39 -0.36 -15.82 4.54
C TYR A 39 -1.08 -16.89 5.37
N ARG A 40 -0.33 -17.74 6.07
CA ARG A 40 -0.88 -18.77 6.94
C ARG A 40 -0.79 -18.31 8.40
N GLU A 41 -1.89 -18.44 9.12
CA GLU A 41 -2.03 -18.09 10.53
C GLU A 41 -2.77 -19.23 11.23
N ASN A 42 -2.15 -19.85 12.24
CA ASN A 42 -2.69 -21.02 12.96
C ASN A 42 -3.19 -22.10 12.00
N ASP A 43 -2.34 -22.51 11.06
CA ASP A 43 -2.60 -23.49 10.01
C ASP A 43 -3.67 -23.14 8.97
N ASN A 44 -4.33 -21.99 9.11
CA ASN A 44 -5.35 -21.52 8.19
C ASN A 44 -4.77 -20.52 7.18
N ASP A 45 -5.10 -20.70 5.91
CA ASP A 45 -4.77 -19.72 4.87
C ASP A 45 -5.67 -18.49 4.99
N LYS A 46 -5.05 -17.33 5.19
CA LYS A 46 -5.70 -16.02 5.25
C LYS A 46 -5.39 -15.21 4.00
N LEU A 47 -6.37 -14.42 3.57
CA LEU A 47 -6.24 -13.47 2.47
C LEU A 47 -6.50 -12.07 3.01
N LYS A 48 -5.59 -11.13 2.73
CA LYS A 48 -5.74 -9.73 3.13
C LYS A 48 -5.62 -8.83 1.92
N THR A 49 -6.60 -7.96 1.73
CA THR A 49 -6.56 -6.88 0.74
C THR A 49 -5.65 -5.77 1.24
N ILE A 50 -4.70 -5.32 0.41
CA ILE A 50 -3.77 -4.24 0.75
C ILE A 50 -4.27 -2.90 0.27
N GLY A 51 -4.69 -2.82 -0.99
CA GLY A 51 -5.17 -1.56 -1.59
C GLY A 51 -4.96 -1.51 -3.08
N LYS A 52 -5.25 -0.34 -3.68
CA LYS A 52 -5.25 -0.14 -5.13
C LYS A 52 -3.90 0.37 -5.64
N TYR A 53 -3.58 0.04 -6.90
CA TYR A 53 -2.42 0.58 -7.59
C TYR A 53 -2.52 2.11 -7.73
N SER A 54 -3.73 2.64 -7.98
CA SER A 54 -4.03 4.08 -7.99
C SER A 54 -3.71 4.80 -6.67
N GLN A 55 -3.72 4.09 -5.53
CA GLN A 55 -3.35 4.64 -4.22
C GLN A 55 -1.83 4.58 -3.95
N GLY A 56 -1.02 4.27 -4.97
CA GLY A 56 0.43 4.14 -4.82
C GLY A 56 0.89 2.76 -4.33
N ILE A 57 -0.01 1.80 -4.13
CA ILE A 57 0.37 0.44 -3.70
C ILE A 57 1.15 -0.27 -4.82
N ARG A 58 2.28 -0.89 -4.45
CA ARG A 58 3.16 -1.64 -5.34
C ARG A 58 3.48 -3.01 -4.76
N ILE A 59 3.96 -3.92 -5.61
CA ILE A 59 4.29 -5.30 -5.23
C ILE A 59 5.32 -5.33 -4.09
N ASN A 60 6.34 -4.47 -4.14
CA ASN A 60 7.37 -4.39 -3.09
C ASN A 60 6.78 -4.02 -1.71
N TYR A 61 5.82 -3.10 -1.68
CA TYR A 61 5.12 -2.74 -0.45
C TYR A 61 4.29 -3.91 0.08
N CYS A 62 3.55 -4.61 -0.77
CA CYS A 62 2.81 -5.81 -0.40
C CYS A 62 3.73 -6.90 0.18
N LYS A 63 4.94 -7.05 -0.39
CA LYS A 63 5.97 -7.99 0.08
C LYS A 63 6.46 -7.63 1.48
N GLN A 64 6.73 -6.36 1.73
CA GLN A 64 7.11 -5.87 3.07
C GLN A 64 6.02 -6.20 4.10
N ILE A 65 4.77 -5.84 3.83
CA ILE A 65 3.64 -6.12 4.74
C ILE A 65 3.47 -7.63 4.99
N ARG A 66 3.60 -8.48 3.95
CA ARG A 66 3.53 -9.94 4.11
C ARG A 66 4.65 -10.46 5.01
N ASN A 67 5.89 -10.02 4.78
CA ASN A 67 7.04 -10.42 5.58
C ASN A 67 6.90 -9.99 7.05
N GLU A 68 6.37 -8.78 7.29
CA GLU A 68 6.09 -8.31 8.64
C GLU A 68 5.08 -9.21 9.37
N ILE A 69 3.98 -9.57 8.71
CA ILE A 69 2.96 -10.46 9.27
C ILE A 69 3.56 -11.82 9.60
N ILE A 70 4.26 -12.44 8.64
CA ILE A 70 4.87 -13.76 8.83
C ILE A 70 5.89 -13.73 9.98
N THR A 71 6.69 -12.67 10.06
CA THR A 71 7.69 -12.52 11.13
C THR A 71 7.03 -12.36 12.50
N LYS A 72 5.97 -11.52 12.59
CA LYS A 72 5.17 -11.37 13.81
C LYS A 72 4.58 -12.70 14.28
N LEU A 73 4.02 -13.49 13.36
CA LEU A 73 3.44 -14.80 13.68
C LEU A 73 4.50 -15.81 14.14
N ARG A 74 5.70 -15.77 13.58
CA ARG A 74 6.79 -16.70 13.94
C ARG A 74 7.46 -16.38 15.27
N LEU A 75 7.69 -15.10 15.55
CA LEU A 75 8.52 -14.64 16.69
C LEU A 75 7.70 -14.04 17.84
N GLY A 76 6.40 -13.80 17.64
CA GLY A 76 5.56 -13.03 18.57
C GLY A 76 5.96 -11.55 18.68
N LYS A 77 6.83 -11.06 17.79
CA LYS A 77 7.37 -9.68 17.81
C LYS A 77 7.35 -9.07 16.41
N THR A 78 7.06 -7.77 16.35
CA THR A 78 7.23 -6.95 15.16
C THR A 78 8.70 -6.98 14.72
N PRO A 79 9.02 -7.28 13.45
CA PRO A 79 10.38 -7.05 12.98
C PRO A 79 10.72 -5.56 13.14
N PRO A 80 11.99 -5.23 13.46
CA PRO A 80 12.42 -3.85 13.48
C PRO A 80 12.16 -3.26 12.09
N ILE A 81 11.35 -2.21 12.02
CA ILE A 81 11.17 -1.47 10.78
C ILE A 81 12.51 -0.80 10.51
N ASN A 82 13.21 -1.24 9.47
CA ASN A 82 14.36 -0.53 8.93
C ASN A 82 13.79 0.65 8.14
N VAL A 83 13.39 1.70 8.88
CA VAL A 83 12.96 2.97 8.27
C VAL A 83 14.22 3.59 7.69
N ASP A 84 14.40 3.48 6.39
CA ASP A 84 15.42 4.27 5.69
C ASP A 84 14.92 5.72 5.61
N ASN A 85 15.16 6.50 6.66
CA ASN A 85 14.90 7.94 6.69
C ASN A 85 15.78 8.74 5.70
N LYS A 86 16.51 8.09 4.77
CA LYS A 86 17.43 8.76 3.85
C LYS A 86 16.82 9.75 2.87
N ARG A 87 15.51 10.00 2.88
CA ARG A 87 14.91 11.04 2.04
C ARG A 87 13.76 11.76 2.73
N GLU A 88 14.10 12.80 3.49
CA GLU A 88 13.56 14.14 3.27
C GLU A 88 14.72 15.13 3.46
N ARG A 89 15.01 15.95 2.45
CA ARG A 89 15.85 17.13 2.64
C ARG A 89 15.12 18.01 3.66
N TYR A 90 15.80 18.44 4.72
CA TYR A 90 15.23 19.42 5.65
C TYR A 90 14.75 20.65 4.87
N LEU A 91 13.59 21.19 5.25
CA LEU A 91 13.14 22.47 4.71
C LEU A 91 14.22 23.52 4.97
N THR A 92 14.45 24.36 3.97
CA THR A 92 15.24 25.58 4.12
C THR A 92 14.49 26.59 4.97
N LEU A 93 15.21 27.56 5.52
CA LEU A 93 14.62 28.65 6.29
C LEU A 93 13.58 29.42 5.47
N ASP A 94 13.79 29.57 4.16
CA ASP A 94 12.84 30.24 3.27
C ASP A 94 11.51 29.46 3.17
N GLU A 95 11.58 28.15 2.96
CA GLU A 95 10.40 27.29 2.92
C GLU A 95 9.64 27.30 4.26
N ILE A 96 10.35 27.33 5.39
CA ILE A 96 9.75 27.44 6.74
C ILE A 96 9.04 28.79 6.91
N ASN A 97 9.66 29.88 6.48
CA ASN A 97 9.09 31.23 6.61
C ASN A 97 7.82 31.41 5.78
N ILE A 98 7.78 30.84 4.56
CA ILE A 98 6.58 30.87 3.72
C ILE A 98 5.42 30.17 4.43
N LEU A 99 5.63 28.96 4.93
CA LEU A 99 4.60 28.20 5.65
C LEU A 99 4.13 28.92 6.91
N LEU A 100 5.05 29.54 7.65
CA LEU A 100 4.73 30.29 8.85
C LEU A 100 3.83 31.51 8.56
N ASN A 101 4.04 32.18 7.42
CA ASN A 101 3.21 33.30 7.03
C ASN A 101 1.82 32.85 6.59
N GLU A 102 1.70 31.73 5.88
CA GLU A 102 0.39 31.22 5.43
C GLU A 102 -0.52 30.88 6.61
N VAL A 103 0.01 30.19 7.64
CA VAL A 103 -0.76 29.85 8.85
C VAL A 103 -1.18 31.10 9.64
N LYS A 104 -0.35 32.15 9.65
CA LYS A 104 -0.68 33.43 10.31
C LYS A 104 -1.80 34.19 9.60
N HIS A 105 -2.03 33.94 8.32
CA HIS A 105 -3.09 34.59 7.56
C HIS A 105 -4.46 33.88 7.69
N GLU A 106 -4.52 32.71 8.31
CA GLU A 106 -5.78 31.97 8.56
C GLU A 106 -6.44 32.31 9.91
N GLU A 107 -5.82 33.12 10.78
CA GLU A 107 -6.40 33.57 12.07
C GLU A 107 -7.20 34.90 11.98
N TYR A 108 -7.89 35.17 10.87
CA TYR A 108 -8.80 36.33 10.72
C TYR A 108 -10.20 35.94 10.25
#